data_AF-A0A7S3HA36-F1
#
_entry.id   AF-A0A7S3HA36-F1
#
_cell.length_a   1.000
_cell.length_b   1.000
_cell.length_c   1.000
_cell.angle_alpha   90.00
_cell.angle_beta   90.00
_cell.angle_gamma   90.00
#
_symmetry.space_group_name_H-M   'P 1'
#
loop_
_entity.id
_entity.type
_entity.pdbx_description
1 polymer ?
#
loop_
_entity_poly.entity_id
_entity_poly.type
_entity_poly.pdbx_seq_one_letter_code
_entity_poly.pdbx_strand_id
1 'polypeptide(L)'
;MFNQVRKTVISKYQAGVARIRQMSTATSNAPANGLELGQYSGGMKLFHFATGGSLLVCVGLVNLAQYQKGKKKMDTMYYHKSFGLLAAGLMVPRIFIRLTSKIPNPIPGPTWEVMAAHATHAALYAFMIFMPVSGIVMGYYGGKGLPFFWTTVPGAEKADGKIAKQAFENHKLIGHYAQWLIPAHVGAVGFHFFIKGRNILPRIFPTWK
;
A
#
# COMPACT_ATOMS: atom_id res chain seq x y z
N MET A 1 19.21 16.73 -38.92
CA MET A 1 19.30 16.48 -37.47
C MET A 1 17.98 15.97 -36.86
N PHE A 2 16.84 16.63 -37.09
CA PHE A 2 15.52 16.23 -36.53
C PHE A 2 15.05 14.81 -36.88
N ASN A 3 15.33 14.31 -38.09
CA ASN A 3 14.91 12.97 -38.51
C ASN A 3 15.62 11.82 -37.76
N GLN A 4 16.86 12.01 -37.30
CA GLN A 4 17.55 10.98 -36.52
C GLN A 4 17.08 10.94 -35.07
N VAL A 5 16.81 12.09 -34.47
CA VAL A 5 16.24 12.18 -33.11
C VAL A 5 14.85 11.54 -33.08
N ARG A 6 13.99 11.85 -34.06
CA ARG A 6 12.66 11.24 -34.17
C ARG A 6 12.71 9.72 -34.33
N LYS A 7 13.59 9.18 -35.18
CA LYS A 7 13.78 7.73 -35.34
C LYS A 7 14.26 7.06 -34.04
N THR A 8 15.16 7.73 -33.30
CA THR A 8 15.68 7.22 -32.03
C THR A 8 14.60 7.19 -30.94
N VAL A 9 13.77 8.23 -30.87
CA VAL A 9 12.66 8.30 -29.90
C VAL A 9 11.58 7.27 -30.23
N ILE A 10 11.20 7.14 -31.50
CA ILE A 10 10.20 6.15 -31.95
C ILE A 10 10.71 4.72 -31.71
N SER A 11 11.98 4.44 -31.99
CA SER A 11 12.60 3.13 -31.72
C SER A 11 12.59 2.78 -30.24
N LYS A 12 12.98 3.72 -29.36
CA LYS A 12 12.93 3.51 -27.90
C LYS A 12 11.50 3.32 -27.38
N TYR A 13 10.54 4.06 -27.93
CA TYR A 13 9.13 3.92 -27.58
C TYR A 13 8.57 2.56 -28.02
N GLN A 14 8.83 2.14 -29.26
CA GLN A 14 8.43 0.84 -29.79
C GLN A 14 9.06 -0.31 -29.01
N ALA A 15 10.34 -0.19 -28.61
CA ALA A 15 11.00 -1.16 -27.75
C ALA A 15 10.37 -1.23 -26.34
N GLY A 16 9.95 -0.09 -25.78
CA GLY A 16 9.22 -0.03 -24.52
C GLY A 16 7.84 -0.70 -24.59
N VAL A 17 7.07 -0.41 -25.64
CA VAL A 17 5.75 -1.01 -25.88
C VAL A 17 5.86 -2.51 -26.18
N ALA A 18 6.86 -2.94 -26.94
CA ALA A 18 7.12 -4.35 -27.21
C ALA A 18 7.45 -5.13 -25.93
N ARG A 19 8.25 -4.55 -25.01
CA ARG A 19 8.53 -5.15 -23.69
C ARG A 19 7.27 -5.29 -22.84
N ILE A 20 6.37 -4.29 -22.84
CA ILE A 20 5.08 -4.35 -22.14
C ILE A 20 4.17 -5.42 -22.76
N ARG A 21 4.15 -5.55 -24.08
CA ARG A 21 3.36 -6.58 -24.79
C ARG A 21 3.85 -8.00 -24.50
N GLN A 22 5.17 -8.19 -24.41
CA GLN A 22 5.79 -9.45 -24.00
C GLN A 22 5.53 -9.80 -22.53
N MET A 23 5.30 -8.83 -21.64
CA MET A 23 4.90 -9.09 -20.25
C MET A 23 3.51 -9.73 -20.11
N SER A 24 2.59 -9.43 -21.04
CA SER A 24 1.24 -10.01 -21.03
C SER A 24 1.22 -11.48 -21.49
N THR A 25 2.17 -11.86 -22.36
CA THR A 25 2.29 -13.22 -22.89
C THR A 25 3.32 -14.10 -22.16
N ALA A 26 4.23 -13.51 -21.37
CA ALA A 26 5.26 -14.23 -20.62
C ALA A 26 4.75 -14.95 -19.35
N THR A 27 3.44 -15.03 -19.13
CA THR A 27 2.85 -15.80 -18.02
C THR A 27 2.77 -17.31 -18.28
N SER A 28 3.05 -17.78 -19.52
CA SER A 28 2.94 -19.21 -19.83
C SER A 28 4.25 -19.97 -20.08
N ASN A 29 5.33 -19.40 -20.62
CA ASN A 29 6.53 -20.20 -20.99
C ASN A 29 7.86 -19.39 -21.06
N ALA A 30 8.37 -18.84 -19.96
CA ALA A 30 9.74 -18.28 -19.92
C ALA A 30 10.75 -19.33 -19.40
N PRO A 31 11.90 -19.57 -20.07
CA PRO A 31 12.91 -20.52 -19.63
C PRO A 31 13.64 -20.04 -18.37
N ALA A 32 13.95 -20.99 -17.49
CA ALA A 32 14.47 -20.86 -16.14
C ALA A 32 15.94 -20.39 -16.05
N ASN A 33 16.28 -19.23 -16.61
CA ASN A 33 17.62 -18.65 -16.48
C ASN A 33 17.56 -17.21 -15.94
N GLY A 34 17.72 -17.07 -14.61
CA GLY A 34 17.99 -15.81 -13.93
C GLY A 34 17.25 -15.62 -12.61
N LEU A 35 17.58 -16.45 -11.60
CA LEU A 35 16.99 -16.49 -10.25
C LEU A 35 15.47 -16.72 -10.26
N GLU A 36 15.02 -17.95 -9.98
CA GLU A 36 13.64 -18.17 -9.50
C GLU A 36 13.49 -17.49 -8.13
N LEU A 37 13.28 -16.17 -8.15
CA LEU A 37 13.00 -15.40 -6.97
C LEU A 37 11.66 -15.89 -6.43
N GLY A 38 11.70 -16.65 -5.34
CA GLY A 38 10.51 -17.25 -4.75
C GLY A 38 9.36 -16.26 -4.64
N GLN A 39 8.16 -16.73 -4.96
CA GLN A 39 6.95 -15.92 -4.95
C GLN A 39 6.26 -15.99 -3.59
N TYR A 40 5.55 -14.93 -3.24
CA TYR A 40 4.68 -14.95 -2.08
C TYR A 40 3.43 -15.81 -2.32
N SER A 41 2.86 -16.34 -1.24
CA SER A 41 1.61 -17.11 -1.30
C SER A 41 0.47 -16.27 -1.89
N GLY A 42 -0.48 -16.92 -2.58
CA GLY A 42 -1.63 -16.25 -3.21
C GLY A 42 -2.43 -15.39 -2.23
N GLY A 43 -2.64 -15.90 -1.01
CA GLY A 43 -3.28 -15.15 0.06
C GLY A 43 -2.50 -13.88 0.44
N MET A 44 -1.16 -13.96 0.55
CA MET A 44 -0.36 -12.78 0.86
C MET A 44 -0.43 -11.73 -0.24
N LYS A 45 -0.43 -12.15 -1.52
CA LYS A 45 -0.60 -11.27 -2.68
C LYS A 45 -1.96 -10.57 -2.64
N LEU A 46 -3.04 -11.32 -2.45
CA LEU A 46 -4.41 -10.80 -2.35
C LEU A 46 -4.53 -9.76 -1.23
N PHE A 47 -4.14 -10.12 0.00
CA PHE A 47 -4.29 -9.23 1.15
C PHE A 47 -3.32 -8.05 1.11
N HIS A 48 -2.15 -8.18 0.47
CA HIS A 48 -1.28 -7.05 0.20
C HIS A 48 -1.98 -5.99 -0.64
N PHE A 49 -2.56 -6.39 -1.79
CA PHE A 49 -3.25 -5.47 -2.69
C PHE A 49 -4.58 -4.97 -2.12
N ALA A 50 -5.36 -5.82 -1.46
CA ALA A 50 -6.62 -5.41 -0.83
C ALA A 50 -6.36 -4.35 0.26
N THR A 51 -5.39 -4.59 1.13
CA THR A 51 -5.05 -3.63 2.19
C THR A 51 -4.44 -2.35 1.61
N GLY A 52 -3.52 -2.47 0.65
CA GLY A 52 -2.89 -1.34 -0.02
C GLY A 52 -3.90 -0.47 -0.77
N GLY A 53 -4.84 -1.09 -1.51
CA GLY A 53 -5.91 -0.39 -2.21
C GLY A 53 -6.84 0.35 -1.25
N SER A 54 -7.30 -0.31 -0.18
CA SER A 54 -8.11 0.33 0.85
C SER A 54 -7.39 1.52 1.51
N LEU A 55 -6.09 1.38 1.79
CA LEU A 55 -5.26 2.44 2.35
C LEU A 55 -5.11 3.62 1.38
N LEU A 56 -4.84 3.36 0.09
CA LEU A 56 -4.70 4.41 -0.92
C LEU A 56 -6.00 5.19 -1.11
N VAL A 57 -7.15 4.51 -1.14
CA VAL A 57 -8.46 5.18 -1.18
C VAL A 57 -8.68 6.01 0.08
N CYS A 58 -8.40 5.46 1.25
CA CYS A 58 -8.50 6.16 2.53
C CYS A 58 -7.66 7.45 2.54
N VAL A 59 -6.40 7.39 2.12
CA VAL A 59 -5.50 8.55 2.02
C VAL A 59 -5.99 9.55 0.97
N GLY A 60 -6.46 9.09 -0.19
CA GLY A 60 -7.03 9.96 -1.23
C GLY A 60 -8.24 10.75 -0.73
N LEU A 61 -9.13 10.10 0.03
CA LEU A 61 -10.33 10.72 0.59
C LEU A 61 -10.00 11.80 1.63
N VAL A 62 -9.06 11.58 2.55
CA VAL A 62 -8.69 12.63 3.54
C VAL A 62 -8.01 13.82 2.89
N ASN A 63 -7.19 13.60 1.85
CA ASN A 63 -6.59 14.70 1.08
C ASN A 63 -7.67 15.48 0.32
N LEU A 64 -8.60 14.80 -0.34
CA LEU A 64 -9.74 15.43 -1.01
C LEU A 64 -10.60 16.24 -0.02
N ALA A 65 -10.85 15.69 1.17
CA ALA A 65 -11.63 16.35 2.21
C ALA A 65 -11.00 17.66 2.73
N GLN A 66 -9.69 17.87 2.56
CA GLN A 66 -9.03 19.15 2.93
C GLN A 66 -9.53 20.33 2.09
N TYR A 67 -9.95 20.08 0.85
CA TYR A 67 -10.43 21.10 -0.09
C TYR A 67 -11.95 21.28 -0.05
N GLN A 68 -12.66 20.54 0.81
CA GLN A 68 -14.12 20.56 0.89
C GLN A 68 -14.59 21.25 2.18
N LYS A 69 -15.85 21.71 2.18
CA LYS A 69 -16.51 22.32 3.34
C LYS A 69 -17.91 21.73 3.55
N GLY A 70 -18.46 21.91 4.76
CA GLY A 70 -19.82 21.51 5.11
C GLY A 70 -20.11 20.02 4.89
N LYS A 71 -21.32 19.71 4.40
CA LYS A 71 -21.81 18.34 4.19
C LYS A 71 -20.87 17.50 3.31
N LYS A 72 -20.34 18.07 2.22
CA LYS A 72 -19.46 17.36 1.29
C LYS A 72 -18.20 16.83 1.99
N LYS A 73 -17.61 17.64 2.89
CA LYS A 73 -16.47 17.21 3.71
C LYS A 73 -16.86 16.09 4.66
N MET A 74 -18.02 16.19 5.31
CA MET A 74 -18.50 15.14 6.22
C MET A 74 -18.71 13.82 5.50
N ASP A 75 -19.35 13.84 4.33
CA ASP A 75 -19.60 12.64 3.51
C ASP A 75 -18.26 12.00 3.05
N THR A 76 -17.28 12.80 2.61
CA THR A 76 -15.96 12.28 2.24
C THR A 76 -15.22 11.70 3.45
N MET A 77 -15.29 12.35 4.62
CA MET A 77 -14.69 11.84 5.85
C MET A 77 -15.38 10.57 6.38
N TYR A 78 -16.67 10.38 6.09
CA TYR A 78 -17.38 9.15 6.39
C TYR A 78 -16.77 7.96 5.64
N TYR A 79 -16.53 8.11 4.33
CA TYR A 79 -15.86 7.08 3.54
C TYR A 79 -14.40 6.91 3.93
N HIS A 80 -13.66 7.98 4.23
CA HIS A 80 -12.28 7.88 4.73
C HIS A 80 -12.20 6.96 5.96
N LYS A 81 -13.07 7.18 6.95
CA LYS A 81 -13.14 6.34 8.15
C LYS A 81 -13.54 4.90 7.83
N SER A 82 -14.48 4.71 6.91
CA SER A 82 -14.93 3.37 6.48
C SER A 82 -13.81 2.56 5.81
N PHE A 83 -13.09 3.16 4.86
CA PHE A 83 -11.93 2.53 4.20
C PHE A 83 -10.74 2.36 5.15
N GLY A 84 -10.56 3.27 6.12
CA GLY A 84 -9.58 3.10 7.20
C GLY A 84 -9.89 1.88 8.07
N LEU A 85 -11.14 1.71 8.46
CA LEU A 85 -11.59 0.55 9.24
C LEU A 85 -11.55 -0.75 8.43
N LEU A 86 -11.88 -0.69 7.13
CA LEU A 86 -11.69 -1.83 6.22
C LEU A 86 -10.22 -2.25 6.12
N ALA A 87 -9.31 -1.30 5.97
CA ALA A 87 -7.87 -1.58 5.96
C ALA A 87 -7.40 -2.20 7.28
N ALA A 88 -7.95 -1.75 8.42
CA ALA A 88 -7.68 -2.34 9.73
C ALA A 88 -8.17 -3.81 9.79
N GLY A 89 -9.38 -4.09 9.30
CA GLY A 89 -9.92 -5.44 9.23
C GLY A 89 -9.11 -6.37 8.33
N LEU A 90 -8.69 -5.89 7.15
CA LEU A 90 -7.84 -6.63 6.22
C LEU A 90 -6.42 -6.87 6.75
N MET A 91 -5.96 -6.05 7.69
CA MET A 91 -4.67 -6.23 8.34
C MET A 91 -4.56 -7.55 9.09
N VAL A 92 -5.62 -7.94 9.80
CA VAL A 92 -5.62 -9.13 10.67
C VAL A 92 -5.29 -10.41 9.88
N PRO A 93 -6.04 -10.78 8.82
CA PRO A 93 -5.68 -11.93 8.00
C PRO A 93 -4.35 -11.72 7.27
N ARG A 94 -3.97 -10.49 6.91
CA ARG A 94 -2.67 -10.22 6.29
C ARG A 94 -1.51 -10.59 7.23
N ILE A 95 -1.58 -10.20 8.49
CA ILE A 95 -0.57 -10.54 9.51
C ILE A 95 -0.58 -12.04 9.74
N PHE A 96 -1.75 -12.65 9.92
CA PHE A 96 -1.87 -14.09 10.12
C PHE A 96 -1.24 -14.91 8.98
N ILE A 97 -1.53 -14.57 7.72
CA ILE A 97 -0.95 -15.21 6.54
C ILE A 97 0.56 -14.98 6.49
N ARG A 98 1.04 -13.79 6.85
CA ARG A 98 2.47 -13.50 6.89
C ARG A 98 3.21 -14.38 7.90
N LEU A 99 2.60 -14.65 9.06
CA LEU A 99 3.19 -15.48 10.11
C LEU A 99 3.15 -16.99 9.79
N THR A 100 2.17 -17.42 9.00
CA THR A 100 1.96 -18.84 8.67
C THR A 100 2.50 -19.25 7.30
N SER A 101 2.76 -18.32 6.39
CA SER A 101 3.32 -18.60 5.05
C SER A 101 4.85 -18.57 5.05
N LYS A 102 5.46 -19.42 4.22
CA LYS A 102 6.89 -19.32 3.90
C LYS A 102 7.18 -17.99 3.20
N ILE A 103 8.11 -17.22 3.76
CA ILE A 103 8.56 -15.95 3.19
C ILE A 103 9.72 -16.23 2.22
N PRO A 104 9.62 -15.82 0.95
CA PRO A 104 10.73 -15.94 0.01
C PRO A 104 11.98 -15.19 0.46
N ASN A 105 13.16 -15.70 0.09
CA ASN A 105 14.43 -15.06 0.42
C ASN A 105 14.51 -13.62 -0.14
N PRO A 106 15.27 -12.72 0.53
CA PRO A 106 15.56 -11.39 0.01
C PRO A 106 16.18 -11.45 -1.39
N ILE A 107 15.97 -10.39 -2.17
CA ILE A 107 16.60 -10.28 -3.50
C ILE A 107 18.10 -10.07 -3.29
N PRO A 108 18.97 -10.84 -3.97
CA PRO A 108 20.41 -10.64 -3.88
C PRO A 108 20.80 -9.21 -4.31
N GLY A 109 21.60 -8.55 -3.48
CA GLY A 109 22.04 -7.19 -3.72
C GLY A 109 23.01 -6.70 -2.65
N PRO A 110 23.54 -5.48 -2.79
CA PRO A 110 24.33 -4.83 -1.76
C PRO A 110 23.62 -4.87 -0.40
N THR A 111 24.39 -5.02 0.68
CA THR A 111 23.86 -5.11 2.05
C THR A 111 22.92 -3.95 2.39
N TRP A 112 23.22 -2.74 1.91
CA TRP A 112 22.37 -1.56 2.14
C TRP A 112 20.99 -1.69 1.48
N GLU A 113 20.84 -2.35 0.31
CA GLU A 113 19.54 -2.57 -0.35
C GLU A 113 18.67 -3.50 0.52
N VAL A 114 19.28 -4.57 1.04
CA VAL A 114 18.59 -5.53 1.92
C VAL A 114 18.20 -4.88 3.25
N MET A 115 19.09 -4.10 3.87
CA MET A 115 18.79 -3.37 5.10
C MET A 115 17.69 -2.33 4.90
N ALA A 116 17.74 -1.56 3.79
CA ALA A 116 16.71 -0.59 3.46
C ALA A 116 15.35 -1.25 3.22
N ALA A 117 15.33 -2.41 2.55
CA ALA A 117 14.12 -3.20 2.38
C ALA A 117 13.55 -3.64 3.74
N HIS A 118 14.36 -4.21 4.63
CA HIS A 118 13.90 -4.61 5.97
C HIS A 118 13.38 -3.42 6.79
N ALA A 119 14.11 -2.30 6.81
CA ALA A 119 13.72 -1.10 7.53
C ALA A 119 12.39 -0.53 7.01
N THR A 120 12.23 -0.44 5.68
CA THR A 120 10.99 0.05 5.06
C THR A 120 9.80 -0.86 5.40
N HIS A 121 9.97 -2.18 5.31
CA HIS A 121 8.89 -3.11 5.67
C HIS A 121 8.54 -3.02 7.15
N ALA A 122 9.54 -2.96 8.05
CA ALA A 122 9.31 -2.81 9.49
C ALA A 122 8.55 -1.51 9.80
N ALA A 123 8.98 -0.39 9.21
CA ALA A 123 8.31 0.90 9.35
C ALA A 123 6.87 0.86 8.83
N LEU A 124 6.63 0.22 7.68
CA LEU A 124 5.29 0.03 7.14
C LEU A 124 4.42 -0.85 8.04
N TYR A 125 4.94 -1.93 8.62
CA TYR A 125 4.18 -2.75 9.57
C TYR A 125 3.82 -1.95 10.83
N ALA A 126 4.75 -1.17 11.38
CA ALA A 126 4.46 -0.28 12.50
C ALA A 126 3.37 0.74 12.13
N PHE A 127 3.52 1.42 11.00
CA PHE A 127 2.52 2.35 10.46
C PHE A 127 1.14 1.68 10.33
N MET A 128 1.12 0.48 9.76
CA MET A 128 -0.08 -0.31 9.50
C MET A 128 -0.81 -0.78 10.76
N ILE A 129 -0.14 -0.79 11.92
CA ILE A 129 -0.75 -1.09 13.22
C ILE A 129 -1.16 0.20 13.91
N PHE A 130 -0.23 1.15 14.09
CA PHE A 130 -0.48 2.36 14.87
C PHE A 130 -1.49 3.32 14.20
N MET A 131 -1.50 3.38 12.87
CA MET A 131 -2.45 4.25 12.13
C MET A 131 -3.91 3.83 12.36
N PRO A 132 -4.34 2.58 12.09
CA PRO A 132 -5.72 2.18 12.36
C PRO A 132 -6.04 2.15 13.86
N VAL A 133 -5.11 1.73 14.73
CA VAL A 133 -5.36 1.73 16.18
C VAL A 133 -5.65 3.14 16.69
N SER A 134 -4.84 4.14 16.33
CA SER A 134 -5.12 5.54 16.70
C SER A 134 -6.44 6.06 16.13
N GLY A 135 -6.78 5.68 14.90
CA GLY A 135 -8.07 6.03 14.29
C GLY A 135 -9.27 5.39 15.00
N ILE A 136 -9.11 4.13 15.43
CA ILE A 136 -10.14 3.39 16.15
C ILE A 136 -10.35 3.99 17.54
N VAL A 137 -9.27 4.20 18.31
CA VAL A 137 -9.32 4.81 19.64
C VAL A 137 -9.97 6.20 19.57
N MET A 138 -9.59 7.01 18.58
CA MET A 138 -10.20 8.33 18.34
C MET A 138 -11.71 8.24 18.13
N GLY A 139 -12.18 7.32 17.27
CA GLY A 139 -13.61 7.16 16.99
C GLY A 139 -14.39 6.55 18.16
N TYR A 140 -13.80 5.56 18.84
CA TYR A 140 -14.41 4.84 19.96
C TYR A 140 -14.62 5.75 21.17
N TYR A 141 -13.58 6.44 21.64
CA TYR A 141 -13.69 7.37 22.78
C TYR A 141 -14.32 8.72 22.42
N GLY A 142 -14.51 9.00 21.13
CA GLY A 142 -15.22 10.19 20.65
C GLY A 142 -16.74 10.13 20.85
N GLY A 143 -17.30 8.99 21.28
CA GLY A 143 -18.72 8.82 21.65
C GLY A 143 -19.72 8.76 20.48
N LYS A 144 -19.27 9.01 19.24
CA LYS A 144 -20.12 8.94 18.03
C LYS A 144 -20.03 7.61 17.29
N GLY A 145 -19.16 6.70 17.75
CA GLY A 145 -18.86 5.44 17.08
C GLY A 145 -17.99 5.60 15.83
N LEU A 146 -17.74 4.49 15.16
CA LEU A 146 -16.94 4.42 13.93
C LEU A 146 -17.85 4.12 12.74
N PRO A 147 -17.99 5.05 11.79
CA PRO A 147 -18.78 4.79 10.59
C PRO A 147 -18.12 3.72 9.72
N PHE A 148 -18.93 2.82 9.18
CA PHE A 148 -18.49 1.72 8.34
C PHE A 148 -19.49 1.43 7.20
N PHE A 149 -19.32 2.13 6.09
CA PHE A 149 -20.12 2.02 4.85
C PHE A 149 -21.64 2.18 5.06
N TRP A 150 -22.35 1.12 5.44
CA TRP A 150 -23.81 1.14 5.70
C TRP A 150 -24.16 0.90 7.18
N THR A 151 -23.16 0.74 8.05
CA THR A 151 -23.34 0.53 9.49
C THR A 151 -22.43 1.43 10.30
N THR A 152 -22.58 1.40 11.62
CA THR A 152 -21.71 2.11 12.57
C THR A 152 -21.30 1.14 13.67
N VAL A 153 -20.01 1.05 13.93
CA VAL A 153 -19.49 0.32 15.10
C VAL A 153 -19.72 1.20 16.34
N PRO A 154 -20.39 0.70 17.38
CA PRO A 154 -20.63 1.47 18.60
C PRO A 154 -19.33 2.01 19.22
N GLY A 155 -19.40 3.23 19.73
CA GLY A 155 -18.33 3.82 20.54
C GLY A 155 -18.45 3.43 22.01
N ALA A 156 -17.59 4.02 22.84
CA ALA A 156 -17.72 3.94 24.28
C ALA A 156 -19.03 4.61 24.74
N GLU A 157 -19.70 4.03 25.74
CA GLU A 157 -20.90 4.61 26.36
C GLU A 157 -20.62 5.99 26.96
N LYS A 158 -19.46 6.13 27.60
CA LYS A 158 -18.94 7.40 28.11
C LYS A 158 -17.76 7.85 27.25
N ALA A 159 -17.94 8.98 26.57
CA ALA A 159 -16.87 9.59 25.80
C ALA A 159 -15.74 10.08 26.71
N ASP A 160 -14.49 9.96 26.23
CA ASP A 160 -13.31 10.57 26.83
C ASP A 160 -12.64 11.47 25.79
N GLY A 161 -12.93 12.77 25.89
CA GLY A 161 -12.40 13.77 24.96
C GLY A 161 -10.88 13.93 25.04
N LYS A 162 -10.24 13.61 26.17
CA LYS A 162 -8.78 13.69 26.33
C LYS A 162 -8.11 12.58 25.55
N ILE A 163 -8.60 11.35 25.70
CA ILE A 163 -8.09 10.20 24.93
C ILE A 163 -8.36 10.40 23.43
N ALA A 164 -9.58 10.82 23.06
CA ALA A 164 -9.94 11.03 21.66
C ALA A 164 -9.07 12.12 20.99
N LYS A 165 -8.77 13.21 21.70
CA LYS A 165 -7.87 14.28 21.22
C LYS A 165 -6.44 13.78 21.04
N GLN A 166 -5.89 13.07 22.02
CA GLN A 166 -4.53 12.52 21.91
C GLN A 166 -4.43 11.53 20.74
N ALA A 167 -5.45 10.67 20.58
CA ALA A 167 -5.51 9.73 19.48
C ALA A 167 -5.59 10.43 18.12
N PHE A 168 -6.34 11.54 18.02
CA PHE A 168 -6.38 12.37 16.81
C PHE A 168 -5.01 13.00 16.48
N GLU A 169 -4.31 13.55 17.47
CA GLU A 169 -2.97 14.13 17.27
C GLU A 169 -1.97 13.07 16.80
N ASN A 170 -1.97 11.90 17.43
CA ASN A 170 -1.16 10.76 17.03
C ASN A 170 -1.52 10.29 15.61
N HIS A 171 -2.81 10.15 15.30
CA HIS A 171 -3.29 9.72 13.98
C HIS A 171 -2.85 10.70 12.88
N LYS A 172 -2.95 12.01 13.15
CA LYS A 172 -2.49 13.06 12.23
C LYS A 172 -0.97 12.98 12.02
N LEU A 173 -0.20 12.82 13.10
CA LEU A 173 1.26 12.70 13.05
C LEU A 173 1.69 11.47 12.24
N ILE A 174 1.14 10.29 12.54
CA ILE A 174 1.43 9.04 11.83
C ILE A 174 1.02 9.16 10.35
N GLY A 175 -0.15 9.75 10.09
CA GLY A 175 -0.63 10.02 8.73
C GLY A 175 0.28 10.95 7.92
N HIS A 176 0.94 11.92 8.55
CA HIS A 176 1.93 12.77 7.90
C HIS A 176 3.14 11.96 7.40
N TYR A 177 3.66 11.03 8.23
CA TYR A 177 4.76 10.16 7.82
C TYR A 177 4.37 9.16 6.71
N ALA A 178 3.09 8.81 6.59
CA ALA A 178 2.59 7.98 5.49
C ALA A 178 2.89 8.57 4.11
N GLN A 179 2.89 9.92 4.00
CA GLN A 179 3.18 10.65 2.76
C GLN A 179 4.60 10.39 2.26
N TRP A 180 5.51 9.96 3.12
CA TRP A 180 6.89 9.63 2.77
C TRP A 180 7.09 8.11 2.63
N LEU A 181 6.55 7.33 3.57
CA LEU A 181 6.72 5.87 3.61
C LEU A 181 6.09 5.17 2.40
N ILE A 182 4.87 5.55 2.01
CA ILE A 182 4.18 4.90 0.89
C ILE A 182 4.90 5.18 -0.43
N PRO A 183 5.24 6.43 -0.80
CA PRO A 183 6.01 6.69 -2.00
C PRO A 183 7.41 6.10 -1.97
N ALA A 184 8.10 6.06 -0.82
CA ALA A 184 9.40 5.39 -0.73
C ALA A 184 9.29 3.90 -1.05
N HIS A 185 8.27 3.22 -0.51
CA HIS A 185 8.02 1.81 -0.78
C HIS A 185 7.67 1.51 -2.25
N VAL A 186 6.73 2.27 -2.82
CA VAL A 186 6.35 2.10 -4.24
C VAL A 186 7.49 2.54 -5.17
N GLY A 187 8.21 3.60 -4.80
CA GLY A 187 9.37 4.11 -5.51
C GLY A 187 10.52 3.11 -5.54
N ALA A 188 10.72 2.32 -4.49
CA ALA A 188 11.70 1.23 -4.49
C ALA A 188 11.41 0.19 -5.58
N VAL A 189 10.13 -0.11 -5.84
CA VAL A 189 9.75 -0.98 -6.98
C VAL A 189 10.16 -0.35 -8.31
N GLY A 190 9.92 0.96 -8.47
CA GLY A 190 10.38 1.72 -9.63
C GLY A 190 11.90 1.73 -9.77
N PHE A 191 12.64 1.91 -8.69
CA PHE A 191 14.10 1.85 -8.67
C PHE A 191 14.62 0.49 -9.17
N HIS A 192 14.09 -0.61 -8.63
CA HIS A 192 14.48 -1.94 -9.08
C HIS A 192 14.13 -2.18 -10.55
N PHE A 193 12.96 -1.71 -11.00
CA PHE A 193 12.51 -1.92 -12.36
C PHE A 193 13.27 -1.08 -13.40
N PHE A 194 13.32 0.25 -13.21
CA PHE A 194 13.85 1.18 -14.20
C PHE A 194 15.37 1.35 -14.12
N ILE A 195 15.95 1.34 -12.92
CA ILE A 195 17.40 1.61 -12.73
C ILE A 195 18.19 0.31 -12.67
N LYS A 196 17.70 -0.70 -11.94
CA LYS A 196 18.41 -1.99 -11.81
C LYS A 196 18.05 -2.99 -12.92
N GLY A 197 17.01 -2.71 -13.72
CA GLY A 197 16.53 -3.62 -14.76
C GLY A 197 15.96 -4.94 -14.22
N ARG A 198 15.57 -4.99 -12.94
CA ARG A 198 15.05 -6.19 -12.26
C ARG A 198 13.56 -6.06 -12.04
N ASN A 199 12.79 -6.98 -12.62
CA ASN A 199 11.35 -7.00 -12.37
C ASN A 199 11.00 -7.80 -11.12
N ILE A 200 10.66 -7.09 -10.03
CA ILE A 200 10.32 -7.69 -8.74
C ILE A 200 8.81 -7.86 -8.54
N LEU A 201 7.99 -7.25 -9.40
CA LEU A 201 6.53 -7.29 -9.35
C LEU A 201 5.92 -8.70 -9.41
N PRO A 202 6.44 -9.66 -10.22
CA PRO A 202 5.88 -11.00 -10.30
C PRO A 202 5.84 -11.74 -8.96
N ARG A 203 6.68 -11.34 -8.00
CA ARG A 203 6.71 -11.93 -6.65
C ARG A 203 5.45 -11.59 -5.85
N ILE A 204 4.84 -10.43 -6.12
CA ILE A 204 3.69 -9.90 -5.37
C ILE A 204 2.41 -9.84 -6.19
N PHE A 205 2.47 -9.85 -7.52
CA PHE A 205 1.28 -9.79 -8.37
C PHE A 205 0.44 -11.08 -8.27
N PRO A 206 -0.90 -10.97 -8.12
CA PRO A 206 -1.79 -12.13 -8.18
C PRO A 206 -1.65 -12.82 -9.54
N THR A 207 -1.25 -14.08 -9.52
CA THR A 207 -1.21 -14.94 -10.70
C THR A 207 -2.33 -15.95 -10.52
N TRP A 208 -3.50 -15.64 -11.05
CA TRP A 208 -4.60 -16.59 -11.14
C TRP A 208 -4.25 -17.56 -12.28
N LYS A 209 -4.04 -18.83 -11.94
CA LYS A 209 -3.99 -19.93 -12.91
C LYS A 209 -5.31 -20.68 -12.82
#